data_AF-A0A537QJ11-F1
#
_entry.id   AF-A0A537QJ11-F1
#
_cell.length_a   1.000
_cell.length_b   1.000
_cell.length_c   1.000
_cell.angle_alpha   90.00
_cell.angle_beta   90.00
_cell.angle_gamma   90.00
#
_symmetry.space_group_name_H-M   'P 1'
#
loop_
_entity.id
_entity.type
_entity.pdbx_description
1 polymer ?
#
loop_
_entity_poly.entity_id
_entity_poly.type
_entity_poly.pdbx_seq_one_letter_code
_entity_poly.pdbx_strand_id
1 'polypeptide(L)'
;AFVALPFYFHDVIGASAVETGLLITPWAVMTAILAPIAGRLADRHPAGILGGIGLAVLASGFVLLALLPAHPTTADIIWRVALCGAGFGLFQSPNNRAIVASAPRERSGGAGAIQGTARLLGQTIGAALVALVFGVTGGGQGATTAIVLAAGFAGIAVLASLTRLFEFVRLAPPQPRSATGLHEAAE
;
A
#
# COMPACT_ATOMS: atom_id res chain seq x y z
N ALA A 1 -7.25 3.67 -7.63
CA ALA A 1 -6.86 5.00 -7.10
C ALA A 1 -5.78 5.68 -7.93
N PHE A 2 -4.54 5.17 -8.00
CA PHE A 2 -3.44 5.88 -8.70
C PHE A 2 -3.76 6.24 -10.16
N VAL A 3 -4.36 5.32 -10.92
CA VAL A 3 -4.81 5.56 -12.30
C VAL A 3 -5.90 6.64 -12.39
N ALA A 4 -6.72 6.82 -11.35
CA ALA A 4 -7.82 7.79 -11.33
C ALA A 4 -7.38 9.20 -10.88
N LEU A 5 -6.23 9.34 -10.20
CA LEU A 5 -5.76 10.63 -9.68
C LEU A 5 -5.46 11.68 -10.77
N PRO A 6 -4.79 11.34 -11.90
CA PRO A 6 -4.58 12.31 -12.96
C PRO A 6 -5.89 12.88 -13.51
N PHE A 7 -6.87 12.00 -13.71
CA PHE A 7 -8.20 12.41 -14.17
C PHE A 7 -8.95 13.21 -13.11
N TYR A 8 -8.79 12.91 -11.83
CA TYR A 8 -9.35 13.73 -10.76
C TYR A 8 -8.75 15.15 -10.77
N PHE A 9 -7.43 15.27 -10.89
CA PHE A 9 -6.78 16.59 -10.94
C PHE A 9 -7.16 17.36 -12.21
N HIS A 10 -7.23 16.69 -13.35
CA HIS A 10 -7.59 17.32 -14.61
C HIS A 10 -9.08 17.66 -14.71
N ASP A 11 -9.97 16.68 -14.51
CA ASP A 11 -11.41 16.81 -14.81
C ASP A 11 -12.20 17.45 -13.65
N VAL A 12 -11.75 17.30 -12.39
CA VAL A 12 -12.45 17.84 -11.20
C VAL A 12 -11.80 19.12 -10.69
N ILE A 13 -10.46 19.12 -10.55
CA ILE A 13 -9.74 20.31 -10.07
C ILE A 13 -9.46 21.31 -11.20
N GLY A 14 -9.50 20.88 -12.46
CA GLY A 14 -9.18 21.74 -13.61
C GLY A 14 -7.69 22.00 -13.77
N ALA A 15 -6.82 21.15 -13.19
CA ALA A 15 -5.39 21.29 -13.29
C ALA A 15 -4.88 20.98 -14.71
N SER A 16 -3.90 21.73 -15.19
CA SER A 16 -3.21 21.43 -16.44
C SER A 16 -2.48 20.07 -16.37
N ALA A 17 -2.10 19.53 -17.52
CA ALA A 17 -1.31 18.29 -17.58
C ALA A 17 0.02 18.38 -16.80
N VAL A 18 0.67 19.56 -16.85
CA VAL A 18 1.93 19.81 -16.13
C VAL A 18 1.68 19.83 -14.62
N GLU A 19 0.66 20.56 -14.15
CA GLU A 19 0.30 20.61 -12.74
C GLU A 19 -0.12 19.24 -12.21
N THR A 20 -0.88 18.49 -12.99
CA THR A 20 -1.28 17.11 -12.67
C THR A 20 -0.05 16.22 -12.44
N GLY A 21 0.96 16.30 -13.32
CA GLY A 21 2.22 15.57 -13.13
C GLY A 21 2.96 15.98 -11.86
N LEU A 22 3.01 17.28 -11.58
CA LEU A 22 3.63 17.81 -10.35
C LEU A 22 2.88 17.33 -9.10
N LEU A 23 1.55 17.29 -9.13
CA LEU A 23 0.72 16.82 -8.01
C LEU A 23 0.85 15.33 -7.73
N ILE A 24 1.25 14.52 -8.71
CA ILE A 24 1.51 13.08 -8.53
C ILE A 24 2.93 12.81 -8.01
N THR A 25 3.87 13.73 -8.24
CA THR A 25 5.28 13.59 -7.86
C THR A 25 5.51 13.26 -6.37
N PRO A 26 4.79 13.87 -5.40
CA PRO A 26 4.92 13.52 -3.99
C PRO A 26 4.73 12.03 -3.69
N TRP A 27 3.86 11.34 -4.44
CA TRP A 27 3.67 9.90 -4.29
C TRP A 27 4.97 9.14 -4.58
N ALA A 28 5.59 9.44 -5.73
CA ALA A 28 6.81 8.77 -6.19
C ALA A 28 7.98 9.07 -5.25
N VAL A 29 8.13 10.32 -4.84
CA VAL A 29 9.17 10.75 -3.89
C VAL A 29 9.04 10.01 -2.57
N MET A 30 7.85 10.01 -1.96
CA MET A 30 7.64 9.32 -0.69
C MET A 30 7.79 7.81 -0.81
N THR A 31 7.34 7.21 -1.92
CA THR A 31 7.57 5.78 -2.17
C THR A 31 9.07 5.48 -2.24
N ALA A 32 9.85 6.30 -2.95
CA ALA A 32 11.28 6.13 -3.11
C ALA A 32 12.06 6.28 -1.79
N ILE A 33 11.62 7.18 -0.91
CA ILE A 33 12.21 7.37 0.43
C ILE A 33 11.83 6.23 1.37
N LEU A 34 10.55 5.85 1.42
CA LEU A 34 10.04 4.89 2.41
C LEU A 34 10.36 3.44 2.03
N ALA A 35 10.46 3.09 0.75
CA ALA A 35 10.78 1.73 0.31
C ALA A 35 12.10 1.17 0.90
N PRO A 36 13.26 1.87 0.85
CA PRO A 36 14.49 1.38 1.46
C PRO A 36 14.46 1.41 2.99
N ILE A 37 13.73 2.33 3.61
CA ILE A 37 13.54 2.37 5.07
C ILE A 37 12.76 1.14 5.51
N ALA A 38 11.64 0.85 4.86
CA ALA A 38 10.82 -0.32 5.10
C ALA A 38 11.58 -1.62 4.84
N GLY A 39 12.44 -1.64 3.82
CA GLY A 39 13.31 -2.78 3.51
C GLY A 39 14.28 -3.11 4.65
N ARG A 40 14.90 -2.08 5.26
CA ARG A 40 15.75 -2.25 6.46
C ARG A 40 14.95 -2.63 7.70
N LEU A 41 13.75 -2.06 7.85
CA LEU A 41 12.88 -2.38 8.97
C LEU A 41 12.40 -3.83 8.91
N ALA A 42 12.27 -4.40 7.71
CA ALA A 42 11.94 -5.81 7.47
C ALA A 42 13.01 -6.79 7.96
N ASP A 43 14.26 -6.33 8.18
CA ASP A 43 15.29 -7.17 8.79
C ASP A 43 15.03 -7.41 10.29
N ARG A 44 14.25 -6.52 10.93
CA ARG A 44 13.99 -6.56 12.38
C ARG A 44 12.54 -6.82 12.75
N HIS A 45 11.61 -6.57 11.82
CA HIS A 45 10.19 -6.73 12.04
C HIS A 45 9.54 -7.63 10.99
N PRO A 46 8.54 -8.44 11.38
CA PRO A 46 7.78 -9.27 10.45
C PRO A 46 7.14 -8.44 9.33
N ALA A 47 7.22 -8.95 8.10
CA ALA A 47 6.60 -8.31 6.93
C ALA A 47 5.09 -8.10 7.09
N GLY A 48 4.40 -8.96 7.86
CA GLY A 48 2.97 -8.82 8.15
C GLY A 48 2.63 -7.56 8.95
N ILE A 49 3.44 -7.21 9.97
CA ILE A 49 3.23 -6.00 10.79
C ILE A 49 3.50 -4.76 9.94
N LEU A 50 4.64 -4.73 9.24
CA LEU A 50 5.02 -3.59 8.39
C LEU A 50 4.03 -3.39 7.24
N GLY A 51 3.58 -4.49 6.63
CA GLY A 51 2.56 -4.48 5.59
C GLY A 51 1.21 -3.95 6.10
N GLY A 52 0.79 -4.37 7.30
CA GLY A 52 -0.44 -3.88 7.92
C GLY A 52 -0.41 -2.38 8.20
N ILE A 53 0.70 -1.87 8.77
CA ILE A 53 0.89 -0.42 9.01
C ILE A 53 0.89 0.34 7.68
N GLY A 54 1.64 -0.13 6.67
CA GLY A 54 1.68 0.49 5.35
C GLY A 54 0.30 0.57 4.68
N LEU A 55 -0.49 -0.50 4.77
CA LEU A 55 -1.87 -0.51 4.25
C LEU A 55 -2.79 0.43 5.02
N ALA A 56 -2.68 0.51 6.35
CA ALA A 56 -3.47 1.45 7.14
C ALA A 56 -3.17 2.90 6.77
N VAL A 57 -1.89 3.25 6.63
CA VAL A 57 -1.45 4.57 6.16
C VAL A 57 -1.98 4.85 4.75
N LEU A 58 -1.84 3.90 3.84
CA LEU A 58 -2.34 4.03 2.46
C LEU A 58 -3.87 4.23 2.41
N ALA A 59 -4.63 3.44 3.18
CA ALA A 59 -6.08 3.56 3.28
C ALA A 59 -6.49 4.92 3.83
N SER A 60 -5.80 5.41 4.88
CA SER A 60 -6.06 6.74 5.45
C SER A 60 -5.81 7.85 4.41
N GLY A 61 -4.75 7.74 3.60
CA GLY A 61 -4.47 8.67 2.52
C GLY A 61 -5.56 8.70 1.45
N PHE A 62 -6.12 7.55 1.08
CA PHE A 62 -7.26 7.50 0.15
C PHE A 62 -8.54 8.08 0.74
N VAL A 63 -8.84 7.83 2.02
CA VAL A 63 -9.98 8.46 2.71
C VAL A 63 -9.81 9.97 2.72
N LEU A 64 -8.61 10.45 3.03
CA LEU A 64 -8.31 11.88 3.00
C LEU A 64 -8.45 12.46 1.58
N LEU A 65 -7.99 11.77 0.54
CA LEU A 65 -8.22 12.22 -0.84
C LEU A 65 -9.70 12.18 -1.24
N ALA A 66 -10.50 11.25 -0.71
CA ALA A 66 -11.94 11.22 -0.93
C ALA A 66 -12.67 12.38 -0.24
N LEU A 67 -12.15 12.83 0.91
CA LEU A 67 -12.65 13.96 1.71
C LEU A 67 -11.95 15.28 1.34
N LEU A 68 -11.54 15.43 0.09
CA LEU A 68 -10.93 16.68 -0.37
C LEU A 68 -12.00 17.79 -0.39
N PRO A 69 -11.71 18.98 0.15
CA PRO A 69 -12.64 20.11 0.08
C PRO A 69 -12.85 20.56 -1.37
N ALA A 70 -13.97 21.25 -1.64
CA ALA A 70 -14.35 21.68 -3.00
C ALA A 70 -13.31 22.62 -3.67
N HIS A 71 -12.57 23.39 -2.86
CA HIS A 71 -11.49 24.25 -3.31
C HIS A 71 -10.22 23.95 -2.50
N PRO A 72 -9.50 22.86 -2.81
CA PRO A 72 -8.32 22.48 -2.07
C PRO A 72 -7.14 23.36 -2.44
N THR A 73 -6.29 23.66 -1.45
CA THR A 73 -5.00 24.28 -1.74
C THR A 73 -4.05 23.25 -2.35
N THR A 74 -3.05 23.70 -3.11
CA THR A 74 -2.00 22.81 -3.64
C THR A 74 -1.30 22.04 -2.51
N ALA A 75 -1.08 22.69 -1.37
CA ALA A 75 -0.51 22.07 -0.18
C ALA A 75 -1.38 20.92 0.33
N ASP A 76 -2.71 21.09 0.36
CA ASP A 76 -3.65 20.05 0.80
C ASP A 76 -3.57 18.78 -0.03
N ILE A 77 -3.37 18.92 -1.33
CA ILE A 77 -3.22 17.78 -2.24
C ILE A 77 -1.86 17.10 -1.99
N ILE A 78 -0.78 17.89 -1.92
CA ILE A 78 0.59 17.37 -1.82
C ILE A 78 0.75 16.46 -0.60
N TRP A 79 0.31 16.88 0.59
CA TRP A 79 0.54 16.08 1.79
C TRP A 79 -0.31 14.80 1.80
N ARG A 80 -1.53 14.82 1.24
CA ARG A 80 -2.39 13.63 1.14
C ARG A 80 -1.82 12.62 0.13
N VAL A 81 -1.34 13.10 -1.02
CA VAL A 81 -0.67 12.26 -2.02
C VAL A 81 0.65 11.69 -1.48
N ALA A 82 1.41 12.50 -0.75
CA ALA A 82 2.63 12.07 -0.06
C ALA A 82 2.35 10.95 0.96
N LEU A 83 1.27 11.08 1.75
CA LEU A 83 0.84 10.05 2.71
C LEU A 83 0.52 8.72 2.02
N CYS A 84 -0.17 8.76 0.88
CA CYS A 84 -0.41 7.56 0.09
C CYS A 84 0.89 6.92 -0.40
N GLY A 85 1.82 7.72 -0.93
CA GLY A 85 3.14 7.23 -1.36
C GLY A 85 3.94 6.59 -0.21
N ALA A 86 3.88 7.19 0.98
CA ALA A 86 4.53 6.67 2.17
C ALA A 86 3.97 5.30 2.58
N GLY A 87 2.63 5.18 2.68
CA GLY A 87 1.97 3.90 2.99
C GLY A 87 2.26 2.82 1.95
N PHE A 88 2.24 3.19 0.67
CA PHE A 88 2.56 2.31 -0.44
C PHE A 88 4.00 1.78 -0.38
N GLY A 89 4.98 2.65 -0.14
CA GLY A 89 6.39 2.26 0.01
C GLY A 89 6.63 1.34 1.21
N LEU A 90 5.98 1.64 2.34
CA LEU A 90 6.05 0.84 3.57
C LEU A 90 5.43 -0.55 3.42
N PHE A 91 4.38 -0.67 2.62
CA PHE A 91 3.74 -1.95 2.32
C PHE A 91 4.51 -2.79 1.30
N GLN A 92 4.85 -2.19 0.14
CA GLN A 92 5.39 -2.95 -1.00
C GLN A 92 6.75 -3.58 -0.71
N SER A 93 7.67 -2.83 -0.11
CA SER A 93 9.06 -3.28 0.07
C SER A 93 9.18 -4.57 0.91
N PRO A 94 8.66 -4.64 2.15
CA PRO A 94 8.74 -5.85 2.97
C PRO A 94 7.93 -7.03 2.38
N ASN A 95 6.79 -6.76 1.75
CA ASN A 95 5.91 -7.80 1.22
C ASN A 95 6.53 -8.48 -0.01
N ASN A 96 7.06 -7.70 -0.95
CA ASN A 96 7.77 -8.21 -2.12
C ASN A 96 9.00 -9.03 -1.70
N ARG A 97 9.74 -8.56 -0.70
CA ARG A 97 10.88 -9.30 -0.15
C ARG A 97 10.45 -10.64 0.45
N ALA A 98 9.37 -10.66 1.24
CA ALA A 98 8.87 -11.88 1.86
C ALA A 98 8.42 -12.93 0.83
N ILE A 99 7.73 -12.53 -0.23
CA ILE A 99 7.27 -13.43 -1.31
C ILE A 99 8.45 -14.06 -2.06
N VAL A 100 9.46 -13.27 -2.42
CA VAL A 100 10.63 -13.80 -3.13
C VAL A 100 11.50 -14.66 -2.21
N ALA A 101 11.66 -14.26 -0.96
CA ALA A 101 12.46 -14.98 0.02
C ALA A 101 11.80 -16.29 0.52
N SER A 102 10.49 -16.46 0.36
CA SER A 102 9.80 -17.71 0.74
C SER A 102 10.06 -18.87 -0.22
N ALA A 103 10.67 -18.62 -1.38
CA ALA A 103 11.04 -19.65 -2.33
C ALA A 103 12.51 -20.09 -2.16
N PRO A 104 12.85 -21.37 -2.41
CA PRO A 104 14.23 -21.82 -2.54
C PRO A 104 15.01 -20.98 -3.55
N ARG A 105 16.31 -20.79 -3.35
CA ARG A 105 17.14 -19.87 -4.16
C ARG A 105 17.05 -20.17 -5.65
N GLU A 106 16.94 -21.45 -6.00
CA GLU A 106 16.84 -21.99 -7.36
C GLU A 106 15.49 -21.62 -8.03
N ARG A 107 14.47 -21.31 -7.23
CA ARG A 107 13.11 -20.95 -7.67
C ARG A 107 12.73 -19.50 -7.38
N SER A 108 13.63 -18.72 -6.79
CA SER A 108 13.42 -17.29 -6.47
C SER A 108 13.04 -16.46 -7.70
N GLY A 109 13.65 -16.74 -8.86
CA GLY A 109 13.29 -16.12 -10.14
C GLY A 109 11.85 -16.43 -10.56
N GLY A 110 11.38 -17.66 -10.32
CA GLY A 110 10.00 -18.07 -10.57
C GLY A 110 8.99 -17.40 -9.62
N ALA A 111 9.33 -17.27 -8.33
CA ALA A 111 8.52 -16.54 -7.36
C ALA A 111 8.40 -15.05 -7.73
N GLY A 112 9.51 -14.42 -8.12
CA GLY A 112 9.53 -13.05 -8.64
C GLY A 112 8.69 -12.89 -9.91
N ALA A 113 8.74 -13.85 -10.83
CA ALA A 113 7.93 -13.84 -12.04
C ALA A 113 6.42 -13.91 -11.72
N ILE A 114 6.01 -14.84 -10.85
CA ILE A 114 4.61 -14.96 -10.40
C ILE A 114 4.13 -13.66 -9.73
N GLN A 115 4.96 -13.07 -8.86
CA GLN A 115 4.65 -11.79 -8.23
C GLN A 115 4.49 -10.67 -9.28
N GLY A 116 5.40 -10.62 -10.27
CA GLY A 116 5.31 -9.67 -11.38
C GLY A 116 4.03 -9.82 -12.18
N THR A 117 3.67 -11.05 -12.57
CA THR A 117 2.43 -11.36 -13.28
C THR A 117 1.19 -11.00 -12.47
N ALA A 118 1.15 -11.37 -11.18
CA ALA A 118 0.04 -11.02 -10.30
C ALA A 118 -0.13 -9.50 -10.18
N ARG A 119 0.98 -8.76 -10.10
CA ARG A 119 0.96 -7.29 -10.05
C ARG A 119 0.41 -6.68 -11.34
N LEU A 120 0.89 -7.14 -12.50
CA LEU A 120 0.43 -6.66 -13.80
C LEU A 120 -1.07 -6.95 -14.00
N LEU A 121 -1.52 -8.16 -13.66
CA LEU A 121 -2.94 -8.50 -13.71
C LEU A 121 -3.78 -7.58 -12.82
N GLY A 122 -3.35 -7.34 -11.58
CA GLY A 122 -4.03 -6.41 -10.67
C GLY A 122 -4.07 -4.97 -11.20
N GLN A 123 -2.98 -4.50 -11.81
CA GLN A 123 -2.91 -3.17 -12.43
C GLN A 123 -3.87 -3.06 -13.62
N THR A 124 -3.91 -4.07 -14.49
CA THR A 124 -4.80 -4.11 -15.66
C THR A 124 -6.27 -4.15 -15.24
N ILE A 125 -6.63 -5.04 -14.30
CA ILE A 125 -8.01 -5.13 -13.78
C ILE A 125 -8.41 -3.82 -13.10
N GLY A 126 -7.52 -3.25 -12.28
CA GLY A 126 -7.77 -1.99 -11.60
C GLY A 126 -7.96 -0.82 -12.58
N ALA A 127 -7.16 -0.74 -13.63
CA ALA A 127 -7.32 0.27 -14.68
C ALA A 127 -8.64 0.08 -15.45
N ALA A 128 -9.00 -1.16 -15.79
CA ALA A 128 -10.26 -1.47 -16.44
C ALA A 128 -11.48 -1.10 -15.58
N LEU A 129 -11.43 -1.36 -14.28
CA LEU A 129 -12.48 -0.94 -13.34
C LEU A 129 -12.61 0.58 -13.25
N VAL A 130 -11.49 1.32 -13.21
CA VAL A 130 -11.51 2.79 -13.25
C VAL A 130 -12.14 3.27 -14.56
N ALA A 131 -11.72 2.72 -15.70
CA ALA A 131 -12.30 3.07 -17.00
C ALA A 131 -13.81 2.77 -17.07
N LEU A 132 -14.26 1.64 -16.52
CA LEU A 132 -15.67 1.28 -16.42
C LEU A 132 -16.44 2.30 -15.58
N VAL A 133 -15.92 2.68 -14.41
CA VAL A 133 -16.54 3.71 -13.55
C VAL A 133 -16.69 5.02 -14.30
N PHE A 134 -15.66 5.44 -15.03
CA PHE A 134 -15.70 6.65 -15.86
C PHE A 134 -16.76 6.57 -16.97
N GLY A 135 -16.86 5.42 -17.64
CA GLY A 135 -17.86 5.16 -18.68
C GLY A 135 -19.31 5.17 -18.17
N VAL A 136 -19.54 4.69 -16.94
CA VAL A 136 -20.90 4.58 -16.36
C VAL A 136 -21.36 5.87 -15.68
N THR A 137 -20.45 6.67 -15.11
CA THR A 137 -20.81 7.84 -14.27
C THR A 137 -20.82 9.17 -15.00
N GLY A 138 -20.26 9.27 -16.22
CA GLY A 138 -20.27 10.49 -17.03
C GLY A 138 -19.37 11.61 -16.48
N GLY A 139 -18.18 11.76 -17.07
CA GLY A 139 -17.41 13.01 -17.25
C GLY A 139 -16.93 13.87 -16.07
N GLY A 140 -17.51 13.77 -14.86
CA GLY A 140 -17.07 14.59 -13.71
C GLY A 140 -17.20 13.90 -12.35
N GLN A 141 -18.15 12.98 -12.18
CA GLN A 141 -18.34 12.23 -10.93
C GLN A 141 -17.51 10.93 -10.87
N GLY A 142 -16.96 10.49 -12.01
CA GLY A 142 -16.26 9.21 -12.13
C GLY A 142 -14.94 9.14 -11.37
N ALA A 143 -14.20 10.24 -11.34
CA ALA A 143 -12.94 10.32 -10.62
C ALA A 143 -13.15 10.19 -9.10
N THR A 144 -14.09 10.96 -8.53
CA THR A 144 -14.45 10.88 -7.10
C THR A 144 -14.99 9.50 -6.73
N THR A 145 -15.88 8.95 -7.57
CA THR A 145 -16.45 7.60 -7.36
C THR A 145 -15.36 6.53 -7.38
N ALA A 146 -14.39 6.62 -8.30
CA ALA A 146 -13.26 5.71 -8.37
C ALA A 146 -12.34 5.80 -7.14
N ILE A 147 -12.17 6.99 -6.55
CA ILE A 147 -11.41 7.17 -5.30
C ILE A 147 -12.17 6.56 -4.11
N VAL A 148 -13.47 6.80 -4.00
CA VAL A 148 -14.32 6.22 -2.93
C VAL A 148 -14.32 4.69 -3.00
N LEU A 149 -14.53 4.12 -4.19
CA LEU A 149 -14.46 2.68 -4.39
C LEU A 149 -13.07 2.13 -4.03
N ALA A 150 -12.01 2.84 -4.41
CA ALA A 150 -10.65 2.44 -4.05
C ALA A 150 -10.41 2.50 -2.53
N ALA A 151 -10.99 3.47 -1.81
CA ALA A 151 -10.94 3.52 -0.35
C ALA A 151 -11.68 2.31 0.27
N GLY A 152 -12.83 1.93 -0.28
CA GLY A 152 -13.56 0.72 0.12
C GLY A 152 -12.74 -0.57 -0.08
N PHE A 153 -12.14 -0.74 -1.26
CA PHE A 153 -11.24 -1.86 -1.54
C PHE A 153 -10.00 -1.86 -0.62
N ALA A 154 -9.43 -0.69 -0.33
CA ALA A 154 -8.31 -0.57 0.60
C ALA A 154 -8.72 -0.97 2.03
N GLY A 155 -9.92 -0.60 2.48
CA GLY A 155 -10.46 -1.04 3.78
C GLY A 155 -10.61 -2.57 3.86
N ILE A 156 -11.13 -3.20 2.81
CA ILE A 156 -11.21 -4.68 2.72
C ILE A 156 -9.79 -5.30 2.72
N ALA A 157 -8.84 -4.69 2.00
CA ALA A 157 -7.46 -5.15 1.98
C ALA A 157 -6.77 -5.03 3.35
N VAL A 158 -7.10 -4.00 4.14
CA VAL A 158 -6.65 -3.88 5.54
C VAL A 158 -7.20 -5.05 6.37
N LEU A 159 -8.49 -5.38 6.26
CA LEU A 159 -9.09 -6.52 6.95
C LEU A 159 -8.43 -7.86 6.55
N ALA A 160 -8.19 -8.07 5.26
CA ALA A 160 -7.48 -9.25 4.75
C ALA A 160 -5.97 -9.26 5.06
N SER A 161 -5.40 -8.13 5.47
CA SER A 161 -4.02 -8.06 5.99
C SER A 161 -3.99 -8.34 7.49
N LEU A 162 -5.03 -7.96 8.23
CA LEU A 162 -5.16 -8.29 9.65
C LEU A 162 -5.27 -9.81 9.87
N THR A 163 -5.93 -10.55 8.97
CA THR A 163 -5.95 -12.03 9.05
C THR A 163 -4.55 -12.66 8.95
N ARG A 164 -3.66 -12.10 8.13
CA ARG A 164 -2.24 -12.54 8.04
C ARG A 164 -1.46 -12.21 9.30
N LEU A 165 -1.80 -11.12 10.00
CA LEU A 165 -1.23 -10.78 11.30
C LEU A 165 -1.63 -11.82 12.35
N PHE A 166 -2.90 -12.26 12.34
CA PHE A 166 -3.39 -13.30 13.26
C PHE A 166 -2.74 -14.67 13.01
N GLU A 167 -2.48 -15.05 11.75
CA GLU A 167 -1.74 -16.29 11.45
C GLU A 167 -0.29 -16.23 11.93
N PHE A 168 0.39 -15.10 11.76
CA PHE A 168 1.75 -14.92 12.25
C PHE A 168 1.83 -15.00 13.79
N VAL A 169 0.91 -14.35 14.51
CA VAL A 169 0.85 -14.43 15.98
C VAL A 169 0.54 -15.85 16.47
N ARG A 170 -0.28 -16.61 15.73
CA ARG A 170 -0.60 -18.01 16.06
C ARG A 170 0.56 -18.98 15.84
N LEU A 171 1.47 -18.69 14.90
CA LEU A 171 2.60 -19.54 14.56
C LEU A 171 3.90 -19.18 15.29
N ALA A 172 3.92 -18.09 16.07
CA ALA A 172 5.06 -17.76 16.91
C ALA A 172 5.23 -18.83 18.01
N PRO A 173 6.30 -19.65 18.00
CA PRO A 173 6.50 -20.63 19.04
C PRO A 173 6.67 -19.91 20.39
N PRO A 174 6.13 -20.46 21.50
CA PRO A 174 6.36 -19.90 22.82
C PRO A 174 7.86 -19.84 23.08
N GLN A 175 8.33 -18.67 23.53
CA GLN A 175 9.72 -18.46 23.92
C GLN A 175 10.16 -19.59 24.86
N PRO A 176 11.26 -20.32 24.58
CA PRO A 176 11.77 -21.28 25.54
C PRO A 176 12.11 -20.50 26.81
N ARG A 177 11.42 -20.83 27.91
CA ARG A 177 11.75 -20.32 29.24
C ARG A 177 13.25 -20.53 29.42
N SER A 178 13.99 -19.45 29.63
CA SER A 178 15.40 -19.49 29.95
C SER A 178 15.60 -20.51 31.06
N ALA A 179 16.37 -21.55 30.79
CA ALA A 179 16.72 -22.62 31.72
C ALA A 179 17.71 -22.12 32.80
N THR A 180 17.48 -20.92 33.31
CA THR A 180 18.31 -20.27 34.33
C THR A 180 17.91 -20.73 35.74
N GLY A 181 16.75 -21.38 35.92
CA GLY A 181 16.29 -21.88 37.22
C GLY A 181 16.62 -23.34 37.52
N LEU A 182 17.31 -24.07 36.64
CA LEU A 182 17.64 -25.49 36.88
C LEU A 182 19.05 -25.72 37.48
N HIS A 183 19.86 -24.67 37.64
CA HIS A 183 21.12 -24.75 38.40
C HIS A 183 20.97 -24.30 39.86
N GLU A 184 19.95 -23.50 40.21
CA GLU A 184 19.71 -23.07 41.61
C GLU A 184 18.96 -24.11 42.47
N ALA A 185 18.45 -25.19 41.88
CA ALA A 185 17.76 -26.27 42.63
C ALA A 185 18.65 -27.50 42.85
N ALA A 186 19.93 -27.44 42.48
CA ALA A 186 20.90 -28.52 42.61
C ALA A 186 22.10 -28.17 43.51
N GLU A 187 22.08 -27.02 44.17
CA GLU A 187 22.97 -26.64 45.28
C GLU A 187 22.16 -26.47 46.57
#